data_AF-A0A970GCU7-F1
#
_entry.id   AF-A0A970GCU7-F1
#
_cell.length_a   1.000
_cell.length_b   1.000
_cell.length_c   1.000
_cell.angle_alpha   90.00
_cell.angle_beta   90.00
_cell.angle_gamma   90.00
#
_symmetry.space_group_name_H-M   'P 1'
#
loop_
_entity.id
_entity.type
_entity.pdbx_description
1 polymer ?
#
loop_
_entity_poly.entity_id
_entity_poly.type
_entity_poly.pdbx_seq_one_letter_code
_entity_poly.pdbx_strand_id
1 'polypeptide(L)'
;FFINEADVGLGSETVYRVNRNSKALGGFASFLLGFLVTVITYRNLELIIKVDDQVKYEGKTGIIMVGNGSYFGGGVKIAPDAKIDDGLLEIILAKDIKKIDLLANIVNMYRGTHLKHPLVERMIGRKVQILSPGDILFEMDGETPGHGSSVTFEIMPDAITLLL
;
A
#
# COMPACT_ATOMS: atom_id res chain seq x y z
N PHE A 1 7.75 8.32 10.32
CA PHE A 1 7.19 9.16 9.25
C PHE A 1 7.52 8.51 7.92
N PHE A 2 6.69 8.71 6.91
CA PHE A 2 6.95 8.35 5.53
C PHE A 2 6.79 9.60 4.67
N ILE A 3 7.46 9.64 3.54
CA ILE A 3 7.44 10.73 2.57
C ILE A 3 6.56 10.35 1.38
N ASN A 4 6.64 9.09 0.93
CA ASN A 4 6.02 8.67 -0.31
C ASN A 4 4.82 7.76 -0.05
N GLU A 5 5.02 6.66 0.68
CA GLU A 5 3.94 5.73 0.96
C GLU A 5 4.00 4.98 2.28
N ALA A 6 2.85 4.40 2.62
CA ALA A 6 2.73 3.32 3.56
C ALA A 6 1.62 2.36 3.10
N ASP A 7 1.78 1.06 3.36
CA ASP A 7 0.73 0.07 3.08
C ASP A 7 0.54 -0.98 4.19
N VAL A 8 -0.65 -1.58 4.17
CA VAL A 8 -0.98 -2.78 4.94
C VAL A 8 -1.48 -3.85 3.97
N GLY A 9 -0.93 -5.06 4.14
CA GLY A 9 -1.40 -6.27 3.50
C GLY A 9 -0.34 -6.87 2.59
N LEU A 10 -0.69 -7.11 1.32
CA LEU A 10 0.20 -7.79 0.39
C LEU A 10 1.54 -7.03 0.17
N GLY A 11 1.52 -5.70 0.20
CA GLY A 11 2.70 -4.86 0.00
C GLY A 11 3.67 -4.94 1.18
N SER A 12 3.17 -4.75 2.41
CA SER A 12 3.97 -4.85 3.63
C SER A 12 4.61 -6.23 3.80
N GLU A 13 3.89 -7.31 3.49
CA GLU A 13 4.42 -8.68 3.48
C GLU A 13 5.46 -8.91 2.37
N THR A 14 5.34 -8.21 1.24
CA THR A 14 6.35 -8.22 0.17
C THR A 14 7.62 -7.54 0.63
N VAL A 15 7.52 -6.34 1.20
CA VAL A 15 8.66 -5.57 1.74
C VAL A 15 9.39 -6.38 2.80
N TYR A 16 8.66 -6.95 3.77
CA TYR A 16 9.23 -7.78 4.82
C TYR A 16 10.04 -8.96 4.29
N ARG A 17 9.48 -9.66 3.29
CA ARG A 17 10.13 -10.81 2.66
C ARG A 17 11.38 -10.38 1.88
N VAL A 18 11.27 -9.32 1.08
CA VAL A 18 12.38 -8.85 0.23
C VAL A 18 13.55 -8.36 1.08
N ASN A 19 13.29 -7.62 2.17
CA ASN A 19 14.33 -7.07 3.03
C ASN A 19 15.10 -8.15 3.82
N ARG A 20 14.54 -9.35 3.97
CA ARG A 20 15.18 -10.50 4.62
C ARG A 20 15.89 -11.45 3.67
N ASN A 21 15.64 -11.31 2.37
CA ASN A 21 16.23 -12.16 1.36
C ASN A 21 17.58 -11.61 0.90
N SER A 22 18.45 -12.51 0.44
CA SER A 22 19.71 -12.13 -0.19
C SER A 22 19.46 -11.28 -1.45
N LYS A 23 20.23 -10.21 -1.60
CA LYS A 23 20.27 -9.36 -2.80
C LYS A 23 21.27 -9.86 -3.86
N ALA A 24 21.73 -11.11 -3.74
CA ALA A 24 22.78 -11.68 -4.59
C ALA A 24 22.44 -11.75 -6.10
N LEU A 25 21.16 -11.76 -6.46
CA LEU A 25 20.70 -11.75 -7.87
C LEU A 25 20.50 -10.33 -8.43
N GLY A 26 20.84 -9.29 -7.67
CA GLY A 26 20.54 -7.90 -7.98
C GLY A 26 19.20 -7.45 -7.40
N GLY A 27 19.09 -6.15 -7.09
CA GLY A 27 17.96 -5.60 -6.33
C GLY A 27 16.59 -5.83 -6.98
N PHE A 28 16.49 -5.60 -8.30
CA PHE A 28 15.24 -5.77 -9.03
C PHE A 28 14.76 -7.23 -9.09
N ALA A 29 15.67 -8.18 -9.39
CA ALA A 29 15.32 -9.59 -9.48
C ALA A 29 14.94 -10.17 -8.11
N SER A 30 15.68 -9.81 -7.05
CA SER A 30 15.33 -10.20 -5.67
C SER A 30 13.97 -9.65 -5.25
N PHE A 31 13.64 -8.41 -5.63
CA PHE A 31 12.33 -7.82 -5.37
C PHE A 31 11.22 -8.57 -6.10
N LEU A 32 11.36 -8.80 -7.41
CA LEU A 32 10.35 -9.49 -8.21
C LEU A 32 10.07 -10.91 -7.69
N LEU A 33 11.12 -11.66 -7.33
CA LEU A 33 10.97 -12.99 -6.74
C LEU A 33 10.26 -12.92 -5.38
N GLY A 34 10.64 -11.98 -4.51
CA GLY A 34 9.97 -11.78 -3.22
C GLY A 34 8.49 -11.45 -3.39
N PHE A 35 8.16 -10.52 -4.28
CA PHE A 35 6.80 -10.15 -4.64
C PHE A 35 5.99 -11.36 -5.12
N LEU A 36 6.49 -12.12 -6.10
CA LEU A 36 5.78 -13.30 -6.64
C LEU A 36 5.51 -14.35 -5.56
N VAL A 37 6.50 -14.63 -4.70
CA VAL A 37 6.32 -15.55 -3.57
C VAL A 37 5.25 -15.02 -2.61
N THR A 38 5.25 -13.73 -2.31
CA THR A 38 4.22 -13.13 -1.46
C THR A 38 2.84 -13.22 -2.10
N VAL A 39 2.67 -12.89 -3.39
CA VAL A 39 1.38 -13.05 -4.10
C VAL A 39 0.84 -14.48 -3.96
N ILE A 40 1.70 -15.49 -4.08
CA ILE A 40 1.28 -16.90 -3.99
C ILE A 40 0.95 -17.32 -2.56
N THR A 41 1.66 -16.81 -1.56
CA THR A 41 1.54 -17.27 -0.16
C THR A 41 0.57 -16.44 0.69
N TYR A 42 0.39 -15.16 0.34
CA TYR A 42 -0.44 -14.21 1.07
C TYR A 42 -1.93 -14.60 1.08
N ARG A 43 -2.61 -14.15 2.14
CA ARG A 43 -4.05 -14.29 2.35
C ARG A 43 -4.61 -12.93 2.73
N ASN A 44 -5.73 -12.57 2.12
CA ASN A 44 -6.42 -11.31 2.39
C ASN A 44 -6.84 -11.23 3.86
N LEU A 45 -6.79 -10.02 4.41
CA LEU A 45 -7.05 -9.72 5.82
C LEU A 45 -8.47 -9.21 6.01
N GLU A 46 -9.11 -9.50 7.14
CA GLU A 46 -10.35 -8.82 7.54
C GLU A 46 -9.99 -7.49 8.19
N LEU A 47 -10.33 -6.36 7.55
CA LEU A 47 -9.96 -5.02 8.03
C LEU A 47 -11.19 -4.11 8.17
N ILE A 48 -11.13 -3.18 9.12
CA ILE A 48 -11.98 -2.00 9.17
C ILE A 48 -11.13 -0.78 8.82
N ILE A 49 -11.57 -0.03 7.82
CA ILE A 49 -10.86 1.14 7.29
C ILE A 49 -11.70 2.37 7.57
N LYS A 50 -11.11 3.30 8.31
CA LYS A 50 -11.69 4.62 8.56
C LYS A 50 -10.87 5.68 7.85
N VAL A 51 -11.55 6.60 7.18
CA VAL A 51 -10.97 7.79 6.57
C VAL A 51 -11.65 9.01 7.17
N ASP A 52 -10.87 9.92 7.74
CA ASP A 52 -11.35 11.10 8.48
C ASP A 52 -12.44 10.73 9.51
N ASP A 53 -12.11 9.73 10.34
CA ASP A 53 -12.94 9.17 11.42
C ASP A 53 -14.25 8.48 10.98
N GLN A 54 -14.53 8.41 9.68
CA GLN A 54 -15.68 7.68 9.15
C GLN A 54 -15.28 6.30 8.65
N VAL A 55 -16.03 5.27 9.06
CA VAL A 55 -15.88 3.92 8.47
C VAL A 55 -16.26 4.00 6.99
N LYS A 56 -15.29 3.74 6.12
CA LYS A 56 -15.48 3.70 4.66
C LYS A 56 -15.60 2.28 4.13
N TYR A 57 -14.91 1.33 4.77
CA TYR A 57 -14.93 -0.07 4.38
C TYR A 57 -14.74 -1.00 5.57
N GLU A 58 -15.41 -2.14 5.53
CA GLU A 58 -15.23 -3.25 6.45
C GLU A 58 -15.31 -4.56 5.67
N GLY A 59 -14.27 -5.39 5.76
CA GLY A 59 -14.22 -6.72 5.15
C GLY A 59 -12.86 -7.11 4.61
N LYS A 60 -12.87 -8.13 3.75
CA LYS A 60 -11.66 -8.70 3.15
C LYS A 60 -10.90 -7.72 2.27
N THR A 61 -9.65 -7.50 2.65
CA THR A 61 -8.74 -6.56 2.03
C THR A 61 -7.47 -7.29 1.60
N GLY A 62 -7.13 -7.20 0.32
CA GLY A 62 -5.86 -7.69 -0.19
C GLY A 62 -4.72 -6.74 0.15
N ILE A 63 -4.92 -5.45 -0.13
CA ILE A 63 -3.98 -4.38 0.20
C ILE A 63 -4.74 -3.07 0.38
N ILE A 64 -4.36 -2.30 1.39
CA ILE A 64 -4.68 -0.88 1.49
C ILE A 64 -3.36 -0.10 1.46
N MET A 65 -3.29 0.81 0.52
CA MET A 65 -2.12 1.65 0.28
C MET A 65 -2.49 3.12 0.57
N VAL A 66 -1.55 3.85 1.17
CA VAL A 66 -1.70 5.23 1.62
C VAL A 66 -0.60 6.08 1.03
N GLY A 67 -0.92 6.82 -0.02
CA GLY A 67 0.01 7.58 -0.84
C GLY A 67 0.03 9.06 -0.48
N ASN A 68 1.22 9.57 -0.23
CA ASN A 68 1.52 11.00 -0.30
C ASN A 68 2.13 11.36 -1.67
N GLY A 69 2.88 10.42 -2.28
CA GLY A 69 3.36 10.50 -3.65
C GLY A 69 2.64 9.54 -4.60
N SER A 70 2.83 9.73 -5.92
CA SER A 70 2.08 8.99 -6.93
C SER A 70 2.67 7.62 -7.33
N TYR A 71 3.94 7.38 -7.00
CA TYR A 71 4.72 6.23 -7.46
C TYR A 71 5.32 5.47 -6.29
N PHE A 72 5.47 4.16 -6.41
CA PHE A 72 6.03 3.26 -5.39
C PHE A 72 7.25 2.54 -5.91
N GLY A 73 7.85 1.71 -5.04
CA GLY A 73 9.00 0.89 -5.37
C GLY A 73 8.86 0.19 -6.73
N GLY A 74 9.93 0.22 -7.52
CA GLY A 74 9.95 -0.39 -8.85
C GLY A 74 9.24 0.41 -9.95
N GLY A 75 8.73 1.62 -9.66
CA GLY A 75 8.09 2.49 -10.66
C GLY A 75 6.59 2.24 -10.85
N VAL A 76 5.95 1.58 -9.89
CA VAL A 76 4.50 1.32 -9.92
C VAL A 76 3.73 2.60 -9.61
N LYS A 77 2.76 2.99 -10.44
CA LYS A 77 1.95 4.20 -10.25
C LYS A 77 0.64 3.89 -9.52
N ILE A 78 0.67 3.40 -8.26
CA ILE A 78 -0.60 3.05 -7.59
C ILE A 78 -1.51 4.21 -7.20
N ALA A 79 -1.00 5.41 -6.98
CA ALA A 79 -1.77 6.58 -6.59
C ALA A 79 -1.62 7.68 -7.67
N PRO A 80 -2.14 7.45 -8.90
CA PRO A 80 -1.85 8.28 -10.05
C PRO A 80 -2.17 9.76 -9.88
N ASP A 81 -3.08 10.09 -8.97
CA ASP A 81 -3.66 11.41 -8.78
C ASP A 81 -3.18 12.07 -7.47
N ALA A 82 -2.34 11.38 -6.67
CA ALA A 82 -1.75 11.90 -5.45
C ALA A 82 -0.88 13.13 -5.74
N LYS A 83 -1.02 14.16 -4.90
CA LYS A 83 -0.25 15.39 -4.96
C LYS A 83 0.43 15.61 -3.62
N ILE A 84 1.73 15.82 -3.66
CA ILE A 84 2.55 15.92 -2.44
C ILE A 84 2.30 17.22 -1.65
N ASP A 85 1.62 18.19 -2.25
CA ASP A 85 1.47 19.57 -1.77
C ASP A 85 0.01 19.98 -1.49
N ASP A 86 -0.96 19.07 -1.61
CA ASP A 86 -2.39 19.40 -1.37
C ASP A 86 -2.85 19.13 0.08
N GLY A 87 -1.95 18.57 0.90
CA GLY A 87 -2.23 18.25 2.30
C GLY A 87 -3.26 17.13 2.48
N LEU A 88 -3.34 16.21 1.50
CA LEU A 88 -4.21 15.03 1.52
C LEU A 88 -3.40 13.76 1.26
N LEU A 89 -3.94 12.63 1.73
CA LEU A 89 -3.47 11.29 1.39
C LEU A 89 -4.43 10.68 0.38
N GLU A 90 -3.86 10.04 -0.65
CA GLU A 90 -4.60 9.20 -1.58
C GLU A 90 -4.57 7.75 -1.09
N ILE A 91 -5.75 7.19 -0.83
CA ILE A 91 -5.89 5.86 -0.26
C ILE A 91 -6.46 4.92 -1.32
N ILE A 92 -5.70 3.88 -1.64
CA ILE A 92 -6.06 2.89 -2.65
C ILE A 92 -6.32 1.56 -1.95
N LEU A 93 -7.58 1.14 -1.97
CA LEU A 93 -8.04 -0.11 -1.39
C LEU A 93 -8.27 -1.13 -2.50
N ALA A 94 -7.52 -2.23 -2.49
CA ALA A 94 -7.93 -3.44 -3.19
C ALA A 94 -8.61 -4.39 -2.20
N LYS A 95 -9.90 -4.66 -2.44
CA LYS A 95 -10.79 -5.49 -1.59
C LYS A 95 -10.37 -6.97 -1.64
N ASP A 96 -11.33 -7.91 -1.69
CA ASP A 96 -11.05 -9.36 -1.80
C ASP A 96 -10.54 -9.76 -3.20
N ILE A 97 -9.43 -9.16 -3.63
CA ILE A 97 -8.83 -9.41 -4.93
C ILE A 97 -8.19 -10.81 -4.95
N LYS A 98 -8.43 -11.55 -6.02
CA LYS A 98 -7.82 -12.87 -6.21
C LYS A 98 -6.42 -12.70 -6.78
N LYS A 99 -5.57 -13.69 -6.48
CA LYS A 99 -4.17 -13.75 -6.96
C LYS A 99 -4.07 -13.64 -8.48
N ILE A 100 -4.97 -14.32 -9.20
CA ILE A 100 -5.00 -14.28 -10.66
C ILE A 100 -5.39 -12.90 -11.19
N ASP A 101 -6.34 -12.23 -10.54
CA ASP A 101 -6.77 -10.89 -10.92
C ASP A 101 -5.66 -9.88 -10.67
N LEU A 102 -4.93 -9.99 -9.56
CA LEU A 102 -3.76 -9.15 -9.26
C LEU A 102 -2.69 -9.29 -10.34
N LEU A 103 -2.29 -10.51 -10.68
CA LEU A 103 -1.27 -10.78 -11.70
C LEU A 103 -1.70 -10.31 -13.09
N ALA A 104 -2.97 -10.53 -13.46
CA ALA A 104 -3.51 -10.09 -14.74
C ALA A 104 -3.56 -8.56 -14.88
N ASN A 105 -3.63 -7.82 -13.75
CA ASN A 105 -3.74 -6.37 -13.72
C ASN A 105 -2.41 -5.65 -13.42
N ILE A 106 -1.29 -6.35 -13.33
CA ILE A 106 0.00 -5.73 -12.97
C ILE A 106 0.38 -4.60 -13.94
N VAL A 107 0.16 -4.78 -15.24
CA VAL A 107 0.41 -3.75 -16.27
C VAL A 107 -0.46 -2.51 -16.04
N ASN A 108 -1.70 -2.69 -15.58
CA ASN A 108 -2.59 -1.58 -15.27
C ASN A 108 -2.08 -0.77 -14.07
N MET A 109 -1.46 -1.41 -13.08
CA MET A 109 -0.84 -0.73 -11.94
C MET A 109 0.34 0.14 -12.38
N TYR A 110 1.21 -0.37 -13.25
CA TYR A 110 2.31 0.43 -13.82
C TYR A 110 1.82 1.59 -14.69
N ARG A 111 0.68 1.43 -15.37
CA ARG A 111 0.04 2.50 -16.17
C ARG A 111 -0.81 3.44 -15.33
N GLY A 112 -1.06 3.14 -14.06
CA GLY A 112 -2.00 3.88 -13.21
C GLY A 112 -3.48 3.72 -13.61
N THR A 113 -3.83 2.71 -14.41
CA THR A 113 -5.20 2.47 -14.89
C THR A 113 -5.97 1.44 -14.06
N HIS A 114 -5.36 0.88 -13.02
CA HIS A 114 -5.96 -0.09 -12.09
C HIS A 114 -7.14 0.47 -11.31
N LEU A 115 -7.27 1.80 -11.18
CA LEU A 115 -8.42 2.46 -10.52
C LEU A 115 -9.78 2.14 -11.17
N LYS A 116 -9.79 1.62 -12.41
CA LYS A 116 -11.01 1.19 -13.10
C LYS A 116 -11.48 -0.21 -12.71
N HIS A 117 -10.67 -0.95 -11.95
CA HIS A 117 -10.98 -2.32 -11.56
C HIS A 117 -12.10 -2.34 -10.51
N PRO A 118 -13.12 -3.20 -10.62
CA PRO A 118 -14.31 -3.18 -9.75
C PRO A 118 -14.02 -3.48 -8.26
N LEU A 119 -12.89 -4.14 -7.97
CA LEU A 119 -12.43 -4.40 -6.60
C LEU A 119 -11.45 -3.37 -6.07
N VAL A 120 -11.12 -2.34 -6.85
CA VAL A 120 -10.27 -1.23 -6.44
C VAL A 120 -11.15 -0.05 -6.10
N GLU A 121 -10.94 0.52 -4.92
CA GLU A 121 -11.61 1.71 -4.46
C GLU A 121 -10.57 2.78 -4.13
N ARG A 122 -10.86 4.00 -4.56
CA ARG A 122 -10.05 5.18 -4.27
C ARG A 122 -10.78 6.03 -3.25
N MET A 123 -10.04 6.43 -2.22
CA MET A 123 -10.49 7.37 -1.19
C MET A 123 -9.46 8.48 -1.04
N ILE A 124 -9.87 9.62 -0.49
CA ILE A 124 -9.01 10.75 -0.18
C ILE A 124 -9.36 11.21 1.22
N GLY A 125 -8.36 11.54 2.03
CA GLY A 125 -8.56 12.08 3.37
C GLY A 125 -7.26 12.58 3.99
N ARG A 126 -7.35 13.12 5.20
CA ARG A 126 -6.19 13.60 5.97
C ARG A 126 -5.68 12.53 6.93
N LYS A 127 -6.56 11.66 7.39
CA LYS A 127 -6.26 10.60 8.33
C LYS A 127 -6.89 9.29 7.88
N VAL A 128 -6.13 8.22 7.91
CA VAL A 128 -6.61 6.86 7.70
C VAL A 128 -6.22 5.97 8.87
N GLN A 129 -7.21 5.29 9.43
CA GLN A 129 -7.03 4.30 10.48
C GLN A 129 -7.42 2.93 9.94
N ILE A 130 -6.52 1.96 10.09
CA ILE A 130 -6.68 0.58 9.66
C ILE A 130 -6.69 -0.29 10.91
N LEU A 131 -7.79 -1.01 11.11
CA LEU A 131 -8.02 -1.86 12.27
C LEU A 131 -8.15 -3.31 11.80
N SER A 132 -7.57 -4.22 12.57
CA SER A 132 -7.60 -5.66 12.32
C SER A 132 -7.99 -6.40 13.60
N PRO A 133 -8.75 -7.52 13.51
CA PRO A 133 -8.99 -8.39 14.65
C PRO A 133 -7.72 -9.14 15.11
N GLY A 134 -6.70 -9.20 14.26
CA GLY A 134 -5.41 -9.82 14.54
C GLY A 134 -4.23 -8.88 14.30
N ASP A 135 -3.04 -9.39 14.55
CA ASP A 135 -1.79 -8.66 14.34
C ASP A 135 -1.51 -8.53 12.83
N ILE A 136 -1.26 -7.30 12.37
CA ILE A 136 -0.95 -6.97 10.98
C ILE A 136 0.39 -6.25 10.88
N LEU A 137 1.12 -6.54 9.82
CA LEU A 137 2.32 -5.82 9.45
C LEU A 137 1.95 -4.59 8.61
N PHE A 138 2.64 -3.49 8.86
CA PHE A 138 2.58 -2.30 8.01
C PHE A 138 3.98 -1.94 7.53
N GLU A 139 4.04 -1.34 6.34
CA GLU A 139 5.28 -0.79 5.80
C GLU A 139 5.18 0.72 5.66
N MET A 140 6.34 1.36 5.60
CA MET A 140 6.51 2.80 5.42
C MET A 140 7.77 3.04 4.59
N ASP A 141 7.63 3.60 3.38
CA ASP A 141 8.73 3.86 2.43
C ASP A 141 9.70 2.67 2.22
N GLY A 142 9.18 1.43 2.21
CA GLY A 142 9.98 0.23 1.98
C GLY A 142 10.64 -0.36 3.23
N GLU A 143 10.28 0.11 4.42
CA GLU A 143 10.68 -0.46 5.70
C GLU A 143 9.49 -1.01 6.49
N THR A 144 9.73 -1.99 7.37
CA THR A 144 8.67 -2.63 8.19
C THR A 144 8.94 -2.37 9.67
N PRO A 145 8.57 -1.19 10.19
CA PRO A 145 9.01 -0.72 11.51
C PRO A 145 8.31 -1.42 12.68
N GLY A 146 7.22 -2.16 12.42
CA GLY A 146 6.49 -2.86 13.47
C GLY A 146 5.23 -3.54 12.97
N HIS A 147 4.45 -4.05 13.92
CA HIS A 147 3.17 -4.73 13.70
C HIS A 147 2.21 -4.37 14.84
N GLY A 148 0.92 -4.55 14.62
CA GLY A 148 -0.10 -4.34 15.63
C GLY A 148 -1.50 -4.68 15.13
N SER A 149 -2.52 -4.58 15.99
CA SER A 149 -3.93 -4.72 15.59
C SER A 149 -4.54 -3.43 15.01
N SER A 150 -3.79 -2.33 15.04
CA SER A 150 -4.22 -1.02 14.54
C SER A 150 -3.03 -0.21 14.09
N VAL A 151 -3.18 0.52 12.98
CA VAL A 151 -2.24 1.55 12.54
C VAL A 151 -3.01 2.77 12.06
N THR A 152 -2.44 3.95 12.27
CA THR A 152 -3.03 5.22 11.82
C THR A 152 -1.98 6.04 11.10
N PHE A 153 -2.32 6.50 9.90
CA PHE A 153 -1.52 7.40 9.10
C PHE A 153 -2.25 8.74 9.00
N GLU A 154 -1.54 9.83 9.25
CA GLU A 154 -2.09 11.18 9.22
C GLU A 154 -1.11 12.12 8.51
N ILE A 155 -1.65 12.94 7.61
CA ILE A 155 -0.88 13.92 6.86
C ILE A 155 -0.43 15.05 7.77
N MET A 156 0.85 15.41 7.66
CA MET A 156 1.38 16.65 8.23
C MET A 156 1.57 17.66 7.09
N PRO A 157 0.62 18.60 6.89
CA PRO A 157 0.72 19.55 5.79
C PRO A 157 1.97 20.43 5.96
N ASP A 158 2.65 20.70 4.85
CA ASP A 158 3.83 21.58 4.75
C ASP A 158 4.98 21.25 5.73
N ALA A 159 5.09 19.97 6.15
CA ALA A 159 6.07 19.55 7.15
C ALA A 159 7.52 19.59 6.64
N ILE A 160 7.73 19.50 5.32
CA ILE A 160 9.05 19.45 4.68
C ILE A 160 9.08 20.38 3.47
N THR A 161 10.13 21.19 3.35
CA THR A 161 10.43 21.96 2.13
C THR A 161 11.40 21.16 1.27
N LEU A 162 10.98 20.82 0.04
CA LEU A 162 11.83 20.17 -0.96
C LEU A 162 12.40 21.21 -1.93
N LEU A 163 13.66 21.04 -2.32
CA LEU A 163 14.24 21.75 -3.45
C LEU A 163 13.87 20.98 -4.72
N LEU A 164 13.12 21.61 -5.62
CA LEU A 164 12.74 21.08 -6.92
C LEU A 164 13.76 21.40 -8.00
#